data_AF-X6D8B3-F1
#
_entry.id   AF-X6D8B3-F1
#
_cell.length_a   1.000
_cell.length_b   1.000
_cell.length_c   1.000
_cell.angle_alpha   90.00
_cell.angle_beta   90.00
_cell.angle_gamma   90.00
#
_symmetry.space_group_name_H-M   'P 1'
#
loop_
_entity.id
_entity.type
_entity.pdbx_description
1 polymer ?
#
loop_
_entity_poly.entity_id
_entity_poly.type
_entity_poly.pdbx_seq_one_letter_code
_entity_poly.pdbx_strand_id
1 'polypeptide(L)'
;MTETGSKQTASPEWQAFVSNPASYVDAARLAECLDGTIGEAACERMLQSRRLHERLSELLVERHKLSSAVEEPADEVDRAIALSSGEELEELALRAGAIYWAGSLAAVIVGREAAAWQAALGADLCAFAVANRDLAGPMQRLEPLEDIYGRVYAHGLSCLGAWCQAMPGDTSMRVRLKLVPHELVDQTAGEPFAETGPAIVRRAMSSAG
;
A
#
# COMPACT_ATOMS: atom_id res chain seq x y z
N MET A 1 -29.60 33.38 2.67
CA MET A 1 -28.91 32.63 1.60
C MET A 1 -28.42 31.34 2.22
N THR A 2 -29.13 30.25 1.97
CA THR A 2 -28.74 28.92 2.44
C THR A 2 -27.87 28.29 1.35
N GLU A 3 -26.59 28.10 1.63
CA GLU A 3 -25.70 27.29 0.79
C GLU A 3 -26.16 25.83 0.85
N THR A 4 -26.74 25.39 -0.26
CA THR A 4 -27.02 23.99 -0.55
C THR A 4 -25.68 23.28 -0.70
N GLY A 5 -25.17 22.70 0.39
CA GLY A 5 -24.06 21.76 0.33
C GLY A 5 -24.46 20.59 -0.57
N SER A 6 -23.93 20.57 -1.79
CA SER A 6 -24.07 19.44 -2.69
C SER A 6 -23.47 18.23 -1.99
N LYS A 7 -24.30 17.28 -1.54
CA LYS A 7 -23.85 15.96 -1.13
C LYS A 7 -23.27 15.30 -2.37
N GLN A 8 -21.96 15.46 -2.57
CA GLN A 8 -21.22 14.72 -3.58
C GLN A 8 -21.53 13.24 -3.34
N THR A 9 -22.23 12.63 -4.28
CA THR A 9 -22.52 11.19 -4.21
C THR A 9 -21.22 10.49 -4.51
N ALA A 10 -20.77 9.61 -3.60
CA ALA A 10 -19.50 8.89 -3.77
C ALA A 10 -19.45 8.17 -5.12
N SER A 11 -18.27 8.07 -5.71
CA SER A 11 -18.07 7.38 -6.99
C SER A 11 -18.54 5.92 -6.94
N PRO A 12 -19.00 5.33 -8.06
CA PRO A 12 -19.39 3.92 -8.10
C PRO A 12 -18.27 2.98 -7.64
N GLU A 13 -17.02 3.29 -7.99
CA GLU A 13 -15.84 2.56 -7.57
C GLU A 13 -15.64 2.62 -6.06
N TRP A 14 -15.81 3.80 -5.46
CA TRP A 14 -15.78 3.96 -4.00
C TRP A 14 -16.89 3.19 -3.30
N GLN A 15 -18.10 3.22 -3.84
CA GLN A 15 -19.22 2.45 -3.29
C GLN A 15 -18.95 0.94 -3.34
N ALA A 16 -18.37 0.43 -4.42
CA ALA A 16 -17.96 -0.97 -4.54
C ALA A 16 -16.85 -1.32 -3.53
N PHE A 17 -15.86 -0.43 -3.38
CA PHE A 17 -14.77 -0.57 -2.40
C PHE A 17 -15.29 -0.63 -0.96
N VAL A 18 -16.28 0.18 -0.60
CA VAL A 18 -16.87 0.18 0.74
C VAL A 18 -17.78 -1.02 0.97
N SER A 19 -18.59 -1.41 -0.02
CA SER A 19 -19.63 -2.44 0.16
C SER A 19 -19.15 -3.88 -0.01
N ASN A 20 -18.05 -4.12 -0.74
CA ASN A 20 -17.65 -5.49 -1.11
C ASN A 20 -16.17 -5.83 -0.80
N PRO A 21 -15.75 -5.85 0.47
CA PRO A 21 -14.38 -6.24 0.83
C PRO A 21 -13.95 -7.64 0.38
N ALA A 22 -14.88 -8.57 0.21
CA ALA A 22 -14.57 -9.89 -0.35
C ALA A 22 -14.07 -9.85 -1.82
N SER A 23 -14.25 -8.74 -2.54
CA SER A 23 -13.72 -8.59 -3.90
C SER A 23 -12.22 -8.29 -3.97
N TYR A 24 -11.62 -7.83 -2.86
CA TYR A 24 -10.23 -7.38 -2.85
C TYR A 24 -9.42 -7.88 -1.66
N VAL A 25 -10.04 -8.54 -0.67
CA VAL A 25 -9.31 -9.09 0.47
C VAL A 25 -8.33 -10.17 0.01
N ASP A 26 -7.14 -10.16 0.58
CA ASP A 26 -6.15 -11.21 0.41
C ASP A 26 -6.58 -12.51 1.10
N ALA A 27 -6.21 -13.66 0.53
CA ALA A 27 -6.64 -14.95 1.06
C ALA A 27 -6.04 -15.25 2.44
N ALA A 28 -4.81 -14.81 2.71
CA ALA A 28 -4.18 -14.98 4.01
C ALA A 28 -4.88 -14.11 5.07
N ARG A 29 -5.32 -12.90 4.71
CA ARG A 29 -6.15 -12.04 5.58
C ARG A 29 -7.48 -12.71 5.92
N LEU A 30 -8.15 -13.31 4.94
CA LEU A 30 -9.38 -14.05 5.19
C LEU A 30 -9.15 -15.27 6.11
N ALA A 31 -8.04 -15.97 5.93
CA ALA A 31 -7.67 -17.10 6.80
C ALA A 31 -7.43 -16.65 8.25
N GLU A 32 -6.76 -15.51 8.48
CA GLU A 32 -6.59 -14.91 9.80
C GLU A 32 -7.94 -14.50 10.42
N CYS A 33 -8.86 -13.95 9.63
CA CYS A 33 -10.21 -13.60 10.09
C CYS A 33 -11.02 -14.80 10.58
N LEU A 34 -10.73 -15.98 10.01
CA LEU A 34 -11.35 -17.26 10.35
C LEU A 34 -10.55 -18.04 11.39
N ASP A 35 -9.63 -17.36 12.09
CA ASP A 35 -8.78 -17.91 13.15
C ASP A 35 -7.98 -19.15 12.67
N GLY A 36 -7.62 -19.18 11.39
CA GLY A 36 -6.91 -20.30 10.75
C GLY A 36 -7.75 -21.58 10.59
N THR A 37 -9.04 -21.57 10.93
CA THR A 37 -9.94 -22.73 10.80
C THR A 37 -10.05 -23.18 9.34
N ILE A 38 -9.98 -22.21 8.42
CA ILE A 38 -9.94 -22.43 6.98
C ILE A 38 -8.58 -21.96 6.48
N GLY A 39 -7.81 -22.89 5.91
CA GLY A 39 -6.50 -22.57 5.34
C GLY A 39 -6.59 -21.64 4.12
N GLU A 40 -5.51 -20.95 3.83
CA GLU A 40 -5.40 -19.94 2.75
C GLU A 40 -5.90 -20.45 1.39
N ALA A 41 -5.45 -21.63 0.94
CA ALA A 41 -5.90 -22.21 -0.33
C ALA A 41 -7.42 -22.46 -0.40
N ALA A 42 -8.08 -22.69 0.75
CA ALA A 42 -9.53 -22.80 0.80
C ALA A 42 -10.20 -21.42 0.80
N CYS A 43 -9.61 -20.43 1.46
CA CYS A 43 -10.03 -19.03 1.39
C CYS A 43 -9.94 -18.49 -0.04
N GLU A 44 -8.87 -18.78 -0.79
CA GLU A 44 -8.77 -18.43 -2.22
C GLU A 44 -9.96 -18.95 -3.03
N ARG A 45 -10.30 -20.24 -2.87
CA ARG A 45 -11.46 -20.83 -3.56
C ARG A 45 -12.79 -20.19 -3.14
N MET A 46 -12.91 -19.79 -1.87
CA MET A 46 -14.08 -19.07 -1.37
C MET A 46 -14.19 -17.69 -2.02
N LEU A 47 -13.08 -16.96 -2.13
CA LEU A 47 -13.00 -15.65 -2.77
C LEU A 47 -13.24 -15.73 -4.30
N GLN A 48 -12.96 -16.85 -4.95
CA GLN A 48 -13.34 -17.06 -6.36
C GLN A 48 -14.85 -17.31 -6.55
N SER A 49 -15.58 -17.69 -5.50
CA SER A 49 -17.00 -17.99 -5.57
C SER A 49 -17.85 -16.75 -5.29
N ARG A 50 -18.33 -16.08 -6.35
CA ARG A 50 -19.23 -14.89 -6.26
C ARG A 50 -20.43 -15.07 -5.32
N ARG A 51 -21.01 -16.27 -5.24
CA ARG A 51 -22.11 -16.62 -4.32
C ARG A 51 -21.76 -16.35 -2.84
N LEU A 52 -20.48 -16.42 -2.48
CA LEU A 52 -20.03 -16.24 -1.10
C LEU A 52 -19.64 -14.80 -0.80
N HIS A 53 -19.45 -13.95 -1.81
CA HIS A 53 -18.94 -12.58 -1.63
C HIS A 53 -19.77 -11.75 -0.66
N GLU A 54 -21.10 -11.81 -0.74
CA GLU A 54 -21.98 -11.07 0.18
C GLU A 54 -21.71 -11.47 1.63
N ARG A 55 -21.78 -12.77 1.94
CA ARG A 55 -21.56 -13.30 3.30
C ARG A 55 -20.12 -13.08 3.80
N LEU A 56 -19.14 -13.18 2.91
CA LEU A 56 -17.73 -12.92 3.25
C LEU A 56 -17.51 -11.44 3.52
N SER A 57 -18.16 -10.56 2.76
CA SER A 57 -18.10 -9.12 2.96
C SER A 57 -18.73 -8.72 4.29
N GLU A 58 -19.89 -9.28 4.64
CA GLU A 58 -20.51 -9.10 5.96
C GLU A 58 -19.58 -9.53 7.10
N LEU A 59 -18.96 -10.71 6.97
CA LEU A 59 -18.00 -11.22 7.96
C LEU A 59 -16.81 -10.27 8.15
N LEU A 60 -16.23 -9.78 7.06
CA LEU A 60 -15.08 -8.85 7.10
C LEU A 60 -15.48 -7.51 7.73
N VAL A 61 -16.65 -6.99 7.38
CA VAL A 61 -17.20 -5.77 7.97
C VAL A 61 -17.39 -5.93 9.47
N GLU A 62 -17.96 -7.04 9.92
CA GLU A 62 -18.17 -7.32 11.36
C GLU A 62 -16.86 -7.51 12.11
N ARG A 63 -15.96 -8.37 11.60
CA ARG A 63 -14.68 -8.72 12.24
C ARG A 63 -13.79 -7.49 12.42
N HIS A 64 -13.74 -6.60 11.43
CA HIS A 64 -12.91 -5.40 11.44
C HIS A 64 -13.67 -4.13 11.89
N LYS A 65 -14.95 -4.24 12.25
CA LYS A 65 -15.82 -3.12 12.67
C LYS A 65 -15.85 -1.97 11.64
N LEU A 66 -15.88 -2.32 10.35
CA LEU A 66 -15.84 -1.33 9.27
C LEU A 66 -17.19 -0.61 9.16
N SER A 67 -17.17 0.70 8.99
CA SER A 67 -18.37 1.48 8.65
C SER A 67 -18.73 1.31 7.18
N SER A 68 -20.01 1.45 6.89
CA SER A 68 -20.56 1.64 5.54
C SER A 68 -20.59 3.12 5.13
N ALA A 69 -20.38 4.04 6.08
CA ALA A 69 -20.39 5.49 5.86
C ALA A 69 -18.97 6.04 5.79
N VAL A 70 -18.13 5.47 4.91
CA VAL A 70 -16.75 5.93 4.70
C VAL A 70 -16.76 7.03 3.64
N GLU A 71 -16.31 8.22 4.02
CA GLU A 71 -16.16 9.33 3.09
C GLU A 71 -15.02 9.06 2.10
N GLU A 72 -15.28 9.37 0.83
CA GLU A 72 -14.29 9.28 -0.23
C GLU A 72 -13.21 10.36 -0.04
N PRO A 73 -11.91 10.01 -0.14
CA PRO A 73 -10.84 10.99 -0.06
C PRO A 73 -11.03 12.12 -1.08
N ALA A 74 -10.92 13.36 -0.62
CA ALA A 74 -10.98 14.53 -1.49
C ALA A 74 -9.76 14.62 -2.42
N ASP A 75 -8.60 14.16 -1.95
CA ASP A 75 -7.38 14.06 -2.74
C ASP A 75 -7.45 12.87 -3.70
N GLU A 76 -7.21 13.14 -4.99
CA GLU A 76 -7.33 12.12 -6.04
C GLU A 76 -6.26 11.03 -5.95
N VAL A 77 -5.08 11.36 -5.43
CA VAL A 77 -3.97 10.41 -5.26
C VAL A 77 -4.30 9.47 -4.11
N ASP A 78 -4.79 10.00 -2.98
CA ASP A 78 -5.23 9.17 -1.85
C ASP A 78 -6.42 8.27 -2.24
N ARG A 79 -7.34 8.77 -3.08
CA ARG A 79 -8.41 7.95 -3.67
C ARG A 79 -7.84 6.84 -4.56
N ALA A 80 -6.89 7.16 -5.45
CA ALA A 80 -6.27 6.19 -6.34
C ALA A 80 -5.53 5.08 -5.57
N ILE A 81 -4.78 5.44 -4.52
CA ILE A 81 -4.11 4.48 -3.63
C ILE A 81 -5.15 3.58 -2.96
N ALA A 82 -6.21 4.17 -2.40
CA ALA A 82 -7.26 3.41 -1.72
C ALA A 82 -8.00 2.43 -2.66
N LEU A 83 -8.14 2.77 -3.95
CA LEU A 83 -8.82 1.93 -4.94
C LEU A 83 -7.91 0.91 -5.64
N SER A 84 -6.57 1.03 -5.50
CA SER A 84 -5.60 0.11 -6.09
C SER A 84 -5.82 -1.33 -5.61
N SER A 85 -5.61 -2.30 -6.50
CA SER A 85 -5.58 -3.74 -6.19
C SER A 85 -4.38 -4.10 -5.31
N GLY A 86 -4.36 -5.33 -4.76
CA GLY A 86 -3.22 -5.81 -3.97
C GLY A 86 -1.90 -5.76 -4.74
N GLU A 87 -1.91 -6.25 -5.99
CA GLU A 87 -0.73 -6.24 -6.89
C GLU A 87 -0.24 -4.81 -7.17
N GLU A 88 -1.14 -3.89 -7.48
CA GLU A 88 -0.78 -2.47 -7.69
C GLU A 88 -0.21 -1.82 -6.41
N LEU A 89 -0.69 -2.23 -5.23
CA LEU A 89 -0.14 -1.76 -3.95
C LEU A 89 1.25 -2.35 -3.67
N GLU A 90 1.54 -3.57 -4.10
CA GLU A 90 2.88 -4.16 -4.00
C GLU A 90 3.87 -3.44 -4.93
N GLU A 91 3.47 -3.15 -6.16
CA GLU A 91 4.27 -2.34 -7.08
C GLU A 91 4.49 -0.92 -6.53
N LEU A 92 3.44 -0.32 -5.98
CA LEU A 92 3.51 1.00 -5.34
C LEU A 92 4.49 0.99 -4.15
N ALA A 93 4.46 -0.06 -3.32
CA ALA A 93 5.41 -0.24 -2.24
C ALA A 93 6.84 -0.32 -2.79
N LEU A 94 7.10 -1.12 -3.82
CA LEU A 94 8.43 -1.19 -4.43
C LEU A 94 8.93 0.19 -4.93
N ARG A 95 8.07 0.96 -5.60
CA ARG A 95 8.39 2.32 -6.07
C ARG A 95 8.64 3.29 -4.91
N ALA A 96 7.79 3.27 -3.88
CA ALA A 96 7.94 4.06 -2.67
C ALA A 96 9.27 3.74 -1.97
N GLY A 97 9.61 2.47 -1.86
CA GLY A 97 10.89 2.01 -1.34
C GLY A 97 12.06 2.55 -2.16
N ALA A 98 11.97 2.51 -3.49
CA ALA A 98 13.02 3.03 -4.36
C ALA A 98 13.24 4.54 -4.14
N ILE A 99 12.16 5.33 -4.04
CA ILE A 99 12.23 6.76 -3.68
C ILE A 99 12.88 6.94 -2.30
N TYR A 100 12.50 6.15 -1.30
CA TYR A 100 13.08 6.22 0.04
C TYR A 100 14.61 6.03 0.00
N TRP A 101 15.11 5.12 -0.85
CA TRP A 101 16.55 4.87 -1.04
C TRP A 101 17.25 5.85 -1.99
N ALA A 102 16.52 6.74 -2.67
CA ALA A 102 17.04 7.57 -3.75
C ALA A 102 18.24 8.45 -3.36
N GLY A 103 18.24 9.01 -2.15
CA GLY A 103 19.35 9.82 -1.65
C GLY A 103 20.64 9.01 -1.50
N SER A 104 20.54 7.76 -1.05
CA SER A 104 21.68 6.85 -0.93
C SER A 104 22.16 6.38 -2.30
N LEU A 105 21.24 6.12 -3.24
CA LEU A 105 21.55 5.76 -4.63
C LEU A 105 22.24 6.89 -5.40
N ALA A 106 21.78 8.13 -5.22
CA ALA A 106 22.37 9.28 -5.89
C ALA A 106 23.78 9.61 -5.37
N ALA A 107 24.10 9.21 -4.14
CA ALA A 107 25.40 9.43 -3.51
C ALA A 107 26.46 8.37 -3.88
N VAL A 108 26.11 7.36 -4.68
CA VAL A 108 27.03 6.28 -5.04
C VAL A 108 28.11 6.78 -5.97
N ILE A 109 29.35 6.72 -5.48
CA ILE A 109 30.55 7.02 -6.27
C ILE A 109 31.19 5.71 -6.79
N VAL A 110 30.87 4.56 -6.18
CA VAL A 110 31.49 3.26 -6.47
C VAL A 110 30.66 2.46 -7.47
N GLY A 111 31.22 2.21 -8.65
CA GLY A 111 30.52 1.52 -9.75
C GLY A 111 30.02 0.11 -9.41
N ARG A 112 30.65 -0.62 -8.47
CA ARG A 112 30.20 -1.95 -8.04
C ARG A 112 28.84 -1.92 -7.35
N GLU A 113 28.64 -0.97 -6.43
CA GLU A 113 27.37 -0.85 -5.70
C GLU A 113 26.26 -0.41 -6.65
N ALA A 114 26.52 0.62 -7.47
CA ALA A 114 25.57 1.08 -8.48
C ALA A 114 25.15 -0.05 -9.44
N ALA A 115 26.10 -0.85 -9.91
CA ALA A 115 25.83 -2.00 -10.78
C ALA A 115 25.00 -3.07 -10.08
N ALA A 116 25.26 -3.38 -8.81
CA ALA A 116 24.48 -4.37 -8.05
C ALA A 116 23.03 -3.92 -7.85
N TRP A 117 22.82 -2.65 -7.51
CA TRP A 117 21.48 -2.08 -7.33
C TRP A 117 20.69 -2.02 -8.64
N GLN A 118 21.34 -1.61 -9.73
CA GLN A 118 20.73 -1.60 -11.06
C GLN A 118 20.41 -3.02 -11.54
N ALA A 119 21.26 -4.02 -11.23
CA ALA A 119 20.99 -5.42 -11.56
C ALA A 119 19.81 -5.99 -10.75
N ALA A 120 19.64 -5.57 -9.50
CA ALA A 120 18.57 -6.06 -8.63
C ALA A 120 17.21 -5.39 -8.88
N LEU A 121 17.20 -4.08 -9.17
CA LEU A 121 15.97 -3.27 -9.27
C LEU A 121 15.58 -2.91 -10.70
N GLY A 122 16.54 -3.01 -11.64
CA GLY A 122 16.39 -2.51 -13.00
C GLY A 122 16.76 -1.03 -13.13
N ALA A 123 17.19 -0.66 -14.35
CA ALA A 123 17.64 0.70 -14.67
C ALA A 123 16.55 1.75 -14.47
N ASP A 124 15.33 1.43 -14.91
CA ASP A 124 14.21 2.38 -14.91
C ASP A 124 13.77 2.72 -13.49
N LEU A 125 13.69 1.74 -12.59
CA LEU A 125 13.35 1.97 -11.20
C LEU A 125 14.44 2.76 -10.46
N CYS A 126 15.72 2.51 -10.75
CA CYS A 126 16.81 3.32 -10.20
C CYS A 126 16.77 4.77 -10.71
N ALA A 127 16.53 4.98 -12.01
CA ALA A 127 16.39 6.32 -12.57
C ALA A 127 15.20 7.07 -11.98
N PHE A 128 14.06 6.38 -11.86
CA PHE A 128 12.85 6.87 -11.21
C PHE A 128 13.12 7.31 -9.76
N ALA A 129 13.81 6.48 -8.98
CA ALA A 129 14.20 6.81 -7.61
C ALA A 129 15.02 8.11 -7.58
N VAL A 130 16.11 8.17 -8.35
CA VAL A 130 17.02 9.34 -8.36
C VAL A 130 16.32 10.62 -8.79
N ALA A 131 15.32 10.54 -9.68
CA ALA A 131 14.50 11.68 -10.09
C ALA A 131 13.62 12.23 -8.95
N ASN A 132 13.32 11.41 -7.95
CA ASN A 132 12.47 11.74 -6.79
C ASN A 132 13.27 11.86 -5.48
N ARG A 133 14.59 12.09 -5.57
CA ARG A 133 15.48 12.17 -4.39
C ARG A 133 15.15 13.31 -3.42
N ASP A 134 14.31 14.26 -3.83
CA ASP A 134 13.81 15.35 -2.98
C ASP A 134 12.98 14.84 -1.79
N LEU A 135 12.39 13.65 -1.92
CA LEU A 135 11.60 12.98 -0.88
C LEU A 135 12.32 11.77 -0.27
N ALA A 136 13.62 11.60 -0.52
CA ALA A 136 14.35 10.45 -0.02
C ALA A 136 14.35 10.38 1.51
N GLY A 137 14.42 9.16 2.04
CA GLY A 137 14.68 8.92 3.45
C GLY A 137 16.12 9.31 3.83
N PRO A 138 16.48 9.17 5.12
CA PRO A 138 17.83 9.42 5.59
C PRO A 138 18.88 8.62 4.80
N MET A 139 20.06 9.21 4.60
CA MET A 139 21.18 8.51 3.97
C MET A 139 21.56 7.27 4.78
N GLN A 140 21.74 6.17 4.07
CA GLN A 140 22.07 4.87 4.63
C GLN A 140 23.07 4.14 3.76
N ARG A 141 23.76 3.15 4.33
CA ARG A 141 24.74 2.35 3.59
C ARG A 141 24.00 1.41 2.64
N LEU A 142 24.53 1.27 1.43
CA LEU A 142 23.96 0.38 0.42
C LEU A 142 24.25 -1.11 0.69
N GLU A 143 25.33 -1.40 1.41
CA GLU A 143 25.61 -2.74 1.91
C GLU A 143 24.64 -3.15 3.03
N PRO A 144 24.35 -4.45 3.23
CA PRO A 144 24.75 -5.61 2.39
C PRO A 144 24.25 -5.52 0.94
N LEU A 145 24.90 -6.15 -0.05
CA LEU A 145 24.41 -6.15 -1.44
C LEU A 145 23.50 -7.36 -1.74
N GLU A 146 23.28 -8.19 -0.73
CA GLU A 146 22.31 -9.25 -0.68
C GLU A 146 20.90 -8.68 -0.49
N ASP A 147 19.90 -9.31 -1.11
CA ASP A 147 18.47 -8.99 -0.98
C ASP A 147 18.14 -7.48 -1.09
N ILE A 148 18.75 -6.80 -2.07
CA ILE A 148 18.46 -5.40 -2.36
C ILE A 148 16.96 -5.20 -2.62
N TYR A 149 16.34 -6.09 -3.38
CA TYR A 149 14.91 -6.03 -3.67
C TYR A 149 14.07 -6.09 -2.38
N GLY A 150 14.29 -7.09 -1.53
CA GLY A 150 13.54 -7.25 -0.28
C GLY A 150 13.69 -6.06 0.65
N ARG A 151 14.89 -5.48 0.78
CA ARG A 151 15.11 -4.26 1.60
C ARG A 151 14.41 -3.03 1.05
N VAL A 152 14.44 -2.84 -0.27
CA VAL A 152 13.73 -1.73 -0.92
C VAL A 152 12.23 -1.90 -0.72
N TYR A 153 11.71 -3.08 -1.03
CA TYR A 153 10.30 -3.42 -0.85
C TYR A 153 9.84 -3.25 0.61
N ALA A 154 10.62 -3.71 1.59
CA ALA A 154 10.32 -3.53 3.01
C ALA A 154 10.19 -2.05 3.42
N HIS A 155 11.12 -1.18 3.00
CA HIS A 155 10.98 0.26 3.25
C HIS A 155 9.78 0.87 2.52
N GLY A 156 9.44 0.34 1.36
CA GLY A 156 8.20 0.62 0.64
C GLY A 156 6.95 0.30 1.44
N LEU A 157 6.88 -0.91 2.00
CA LEU A 157 5.80 -1.34 2.88
C LEU A 157 5.70 -0.47 4.13
N SER A 158 6.83 -0.07 4.73
CA SER A 158 6.83 0.89 5.86
C SER A 158 6.26 2.25 5.46
N CYS A 159 6.58 2.76 4.26
CA CYS A 159 6.00 4.00 3.76
C CYS A 159 4.48 3.85 3.53
N LEU A 160 4.04 2.73 2.96
CA LEU A 160 2.63 2.42 2.76
C LEU A 160 1.87 2.25 4.09
N GLY A 161 2.48 1.63 5.08
CA GLY A 161 1.96 1.53 6.45
C GLY A 161 1.79 2.90 7.10
N ALA A 162 2.77 3.79 6.93
CA ALA A 162 2.68 5.17 7.40
C ALA A 162 1.57 5.96 6.68
N TRP A 163 1.42 5.78 5.35
CA TRP A 163 0.27 6.33 4.62
C TRP A 163 -1.05 5.81 5.18
N CYS A 164 -1.16 4.50 5.43
CA CYS A 164 -2.35 3.91 6.03
C CYS A 164 -2.67 4.55 7.40
N GLN A 165 -1.68 4.88 8.21
CA GLN A 165 -1.90 5.54 9.52
C GLN A 165 -2.39 6.98 9.41
N ALA A 166 -2.00 7.69 8.34
CA ALA A 166 -2.47 9.05 8.07
C ALA A 166 -3.91 9.09 7.54
N MET A 167 -4.44 7.95 7.06
CA MET A 167 -5.80 7.83 6.54
C MET A 167 -6.83 7.52 7.64
N PRO A 168 -8.12 7.85 7.42
CA PRO A 168 -9.19 7.41 8.31
C PRO A 168 -9.16 5.88 8.53
N GLY A 169 -9.44 5.44 9.76
CA GLY A 169 -9.25 4.04 10.19
C GLY A 169 -9.92 3.00 9.28
N ASP A 170 -11.10 3.31 8.74
CA ASP A 170 -11.83 2.40 7.87
C ASP A 170 -11.19 2.26 6.49
N THR A 171 -10.80 3.40 5.87
CA THR A 171 -10.06 3.40 4.60
C THR A 171 -8.73 2.66 4.77
N SER A 172 -8.03 2.98 5.84
CA SER A 172 -6.78 2.37 6.25
C SER A 172 -6.90 0.84 6.34
N MET A 173 -7.85 0.33 7.12
CA MET A 173 -8.06 -1.10 7.28
C MET A 173 -8.44 -1.79 5.97
N ARG A 174 -9.31 -1.18 5.16
CA ARG A 174 -9.70 -1.75 3.86
C ARG A 174 -8.54 -1.86 2.87
N VAL A 175 -7.59 -0.92 2.90
CA VAL A 175 -6.36 -1.02 2.10
C VAL A 175 -5.46 -2.15 2.62
N ARG A 176 -5.29 -2.28 3.95
CA ARG A 176 -4.50 -3.37 4.55
C ARG A 176 -5.05 -4.76 4.22
N LEU A 177 -6.37 -4.89 4.09
CA LEU A 177 -7.02 -6.15 3.70
C LEU A 177 -6.59 -6.64 2.31
N LYS A 178 -6.11 -5.77 1.42
CA LYS A 178 -5.69 -6.15 0.06
C LYS A 178 -4.30 -6.76 0.00
N LEU A 179 -3.55 -6.68 1.09
CA LEU A 179 -2.17 -7.11 1.18
C LEU A 179 -2.08 -8.33 2.08
N VAL A 180 -1.14 -9.22 1.75
CA VAL A 180 -0.70 -10.28 2.66
C VAL A 180 -0.37 -9.67 4.03
N PRO A 181 -0.73 -10.33 5.15
CA PRO A 181 -0.37 -9.88 6.48
C PRO A 181 1.11 -9.53 6.61
N HIS A 182 1.39 -8.29 7.00
CA HIS A 182 2.75 -7.79 7.10
C HIS A 182 2.89 -6.76 8.22
N GLU A 183 3.80 -7.00 9.16
CA GLU A 183 4.01 -6.15 10.33
C GLU A 183 4.32 -4.69 9.97
N LEU A 184 5.13 -4.47 8.92
CA LEU A 184 5.48 -3.14 8.39
C LEU A 184 4.27 -2.29 7.92
N VAL A 185 3.15 -2.92 7.58
CA VAL A 185 1.91 -2.26 7.16
C VAL A 185 0.91 -2.18 8.31
N ASP A 186 0.87 -3.22 9.15
CA ASP A 186 -0.14 -3.41 10.19
C ASP A 186 0.16 -2.68 11.49
N GLN A 187 1.46 -2.50 11.81
CA GLN A 187 1.89 -1.81 13.02
C GLN A 187 2.04 -0.30 12.80
N THR A 188 2.05 0.45 13.90
CA THR A 188 2.37 1.89 13.88
C THR A 188 3.77 2.12 13.33
N ALA A 189 3.90 3.03 12.38
CA ALA A 189 5.13 3.33 11.69
C ALA A 189 5.96 4.21 12.62
N GLY A 190 7.21 3.82 12.85
CA GLY A 190 8.17 4.65 13.55
C GLY A 190 8.70 5.78 12.66
N GLU A 191 9.38 6.74 13.27
CA GLU A 191 10.28 7.63 12.54
C GLU A 191 11.40 6.81 11.84
N PRO A 192 11.83 7.21 10.63
CA PRO A 192 11.41 8.40 9.88
C PRO A 192 10.20 8.17 8.96
N PHE A 193 9.64 6.96 8.92
CA PHE A 193 8.57 6.60 7.98
C PHE A 193 7.27 7.35 8.26
N ALA A 194 6.92 7.57 9.53
CA ALA A 194 5.72 8.32 9.91
C ALA A 194 5.70 9.75 9.32
N GLU A 195 6.87 10.39 9.19
CA GLU A 195 6.99 11.77 8.71
C GLU A 195 6.98 11.85 7.18
N THR A 196 7.78 11.01 6.52
CA THR A 196 8.06 11.12 5.07
C THR A 196 7.29 10.12 4.22
N GLY A 197 6.92 8.97 4.79
CA GLY A 197 6.27 7.86 4.10
C GLY A 197 5.01 8.24 3.33
N PRO A 198 4.04 8.96 3.93
CA PRO A 198 2.83 9.35 3.21
C PRO A 198 3.10 10.20 1.96
N ALA A 199 4.08 11.11 2.01
CA ALA A 199 4.44 11.93 0.86
C ALA A 199 5.14 11.10 -0.24
N ILE A 200 6.00 10.17 0.15
CA ILE A 200 6.67 9.23 -0.76
C ILE A 200 5.65 8.37 -1.51
N VAL A 201 4.68 7.78 -0.80
CA VAL A 201 3.65 6.91 -1.42
C VAL A 201 2.80 7.70 -2.41
N ARG A 202 2.38 8.92 -2.06
CA ARG A 202 1.64 9.80 -2.98
C ARG A 202 2.45 10.11 -4.22
N ARG A 203 3.74 10.45 -4.08
CA ARG A 203 4.62 10.69 -5.24
C ARG A 203 4.75 9.45 -6.11
N ALA A 204 4.94 8.29 -5.52
CA ALA A 204 5.07 7.02 -6.23
C ALA A 204 3.82 6.70 -7.07
N MET A 205 2.63 7.04 -6.57
CA MET A 205 1.37 6.90 -7.30
C MET A 205 1.24 7.92 -8.43
N SER A 206 1.52 9.21 -8.19
CA SER A 206 1.37 10.27 -9.19
C SER A 206 2.32 10.15 -10.39
N SER A 207 3.45 9.48 -10.22
CA SER A 207 4.46 9.31 -11.26
C SER A 207 4.34 7.97 -12.01
N ALA A 208 3.21 7.27 -11.87
CA ALA A 208 2.91 6.02 -12.56
C ALA A 208 2.31 6.20 -13.97
N GLY A 209 2.26 7.43 -14.50
CA GLY A 209 1.66 7.79 -15.79
C GLY A 209 2.66 8.11 -16.89
#